data_AF-A0A8J3D7U5-F1
#
_entry.id   AF-A0A8J3D7U5-F1
#
_cell.length_a   1.000
_cell.length_b   1.000
_cell.length_c   1.000
_cell.angle_alpha   90.00
_cell.angle_beta   90.00
_cell.angle_gamma   90.00
#
_symmetry.space_group_name_H-M   'P 1'
#
loop_
_entity.id
_entity.type
_entity.pdbx_description
1 polymer ?
#
loop_
_entity_poly.entity_id
_entity_poly.type
_entity_poly.pdbx_seq_one_letter_code
_entity_poly.pdbx_strand_id
1 'polypeptide(L)'
;MKTICSHLKSIGLRASVLLFLVSTGCNSKVRYQSQLLLKNELDVPIEVTIHPKPSLLFLGGYKSSPSEGGTFSQKFTLLDNGERAIYYDTKLGIEPAKLASSVFDSITVVVGDTVLRLRLEQTANYTLSPFESNENWTFAKVEFDAATQFKRNPVQSDNFYFVIKEENIVR
;
A
#
# COMPACT_ATOMS: atom_id res chain seq x y z
N MET A 1 44.42 -38.48 -50.45
CA MET A 1 43.01 -38.86 -50.30
C MET A 1 42.58 -38.57 -48.86
N LYS A 2 41.59 -37.68 -48.70
CA LYS A 2 40.72 -37.45 -47.53
C LYS A 2 41.32 -36.94 -46.20
N THR A 3 41.35 -35.61 -46.11
CA THR A 3 40.69 -34.76 -45.10
C THR A 3 40.24 -35.46 -43.80
N ILE A 4 41.06 -35.36 -42.74
CA ILE A 4 40.63 -35.54 -41.35
C ILE A 4 41.33 -34.47 -40.50
N CYS A 5 40.94 -33.20 -40.67
CA CYS A 5 41.42 -32.15 -39.79
C CYS A 5 40.47 -30.92 -39.82
N SER A 6 39.21 -31.10 -39.43
CA SER A 6 38.29 -29.94 -39.33
C SER A 6 37.10 -30.08 -38.37
N HIS A 7 37.04 -31.07 -37.49
CA HIS A 7 35.86 -31.24 -36.61
C HIS A 7 36.01 -30.77 -35.15
N LEU A 8 37.18 -30.30 -34.71
CA LEU A 8 37.40 -29.93 -33.30
C LEU A 8 37.22 -28.44 -32.96
N LYS A 9 36.95 -27.56 -33.93
CA LYS A 9 36.73 -26.12 -33.67
C LYS A 9 35.27 -25.67 -33.55
N SER A 10 34.30 -26.54 -33.84
CA SER A 10 32.87 -26.18 -33.87
C SER A 10 32.15 -26.36 -32.53
N ILE A 11 32.70 -27.21 -31.63
CA ILE A 11 32.05 -27.55 -30.35
C ILE A 11 32.28 -26.46 -29.29
N GLY A 12 33.45 -25.80 -29.30
CA GLY A 12 33.78 -24.72 -28.36
C GLY A 12 32.95 -23.44 -28.55
N LEU A 13 32.43 -23.20 -29.75
CA LEU A 13 31.63 -22.00 -30.05
C LEU A 13 30.16 -22.14 -29.62
N ARG A 14 29.62 -23.37 -29.58
CA ARG A 14 28.22 -23.63 -29.20
C ARG A 14 28.01 -23.66 -27.68
N ALA A 15 29.01 -24.10 -26.91
CA ALA A 15 28.96 -24.06 -25.45
C ALA A 15 29.02 -22.62 -24.90
N SER A 16 29.82 -21.73 -25.51
CA SER A 16 29.93 -20.34 -25.07
C SER A 16 28.67 -19.50 -25.31
N VAL A 17 27.92 -19.78 -26.38
CA VAL A 17 26.65 -19.08 -26.65
C VAL A 17 25.55 -19.51 -25.66
N LEU A 18 25.53 -20.78 -25.27
CA LEU A 18 24.59 -21.27 -24.25
C LEU A 18 24.89 -20.68 -22.86
N LEU A 19 26.17 -20.48 -22.53
CA LEU A 19 26.60 -19.88 -21.25
C LEU A 19 26.25 -18.39 -21.15
N PHE A 20 26.32 -17.65 -22.27
CA PHE A 20 25.92 -16.23 -22.33
C PHE A 20 24.41 -16.00 -22.24
N LEU A 21 23.59 -16.96 -22.67
CA LEU A 21 22.12 -16.88 -22.61
C LEU A 21 21.56 -17.08 -21.19
N VAL A 22 22.33 -17.66 -20.27
CA VAL A 22 21.90 -17.90 -18.88
C VAL A 22 22.29 -16.75 -17.93
N SER A 23 23.25 -15.90 -18.32
CA SER A 23 23.78 -14.84 -17.45
C SER A 23 23.05 -13.50 -17.50
N THR A 24 22.07 -13.30 -18.39
CA THR A 24 21.15 -12.15 -18.29
C THR A 24 20.07 -12.46 -17.26
N GLY A 25 20.51 -12.66 -16.02
CA GLY A 25 19.64 -12.78 -14.86
C GLY A 25 18.71 -11.57 -14.81
N CYS A 26 17.42 -11.85 -14.89
CA CYS A 26 16.36 -10.87 -14.85
C CYS A 26 16.43 -10.13 -13.50
N ASN A 27 17.04 -8.94 -13.47
CA ASN A 27 16.96 -8.06 -12.29
C ASN A 27 15.48 -7.73 -12.06
N SER A 28 14.89 -8.31 -11.02
CA SER A 28 13.51 -8.04 -10.65
C SER A 28 13.39 -6.57 -10.29
N LYS A 29 12.70 -5.79 -11.13
CA LYS A 29 12.43 -4.36 -10.85
C LYS A 29 11.63 -4.26 -9.55
N VAL A 30 12.20 -3.58 -8.56
CA VAL A 30 11.52 -3.23 -7.31
C VAL A 30 10.31 -2.38 -7.63
N ARG A 31 9.16 -2.76 -7.09
CA ARG A 31 7.94 -1.95 -7.14
C ARG A 31 7.89 -1.08 -5.90
N TYR A 32 7.48 0.16 -6.09
CA TYR A 32 7.32 1.11 -5.01
C TYR A 32 5.84 1.40 -4.80
N GLN A 33 5.47 1.58 -3.54
CA GLN A 33 4.12 1.92 -3.16
C GLN A 33 4.08 2.72 -1.85
N SER A 34 3.02 3.50 -1.67
CA SER A 34 2.66 4.09 -0.38
C SER A 34 1.25 3.69 0.01
N GLN A 35 1.01 3.57 1.30
CA GLN A 35 -0.28 3.20 1.86
C GLN A 35 -0.68 4.15 2.97
N LEU A 36 -1.97 4.52 2.97
CA LEU A 36 -2.61 5.08 4.16
C LEU A 36 -3.34 3.94 4.86
N LEU A 37 -3.04 3.74 6.14
CA LEU A 37 -3.63 2.70 6.97
C LEU A 37 -4.32 3.32 8.19
N LEU A 38 -5.43 2.72 8.58
CA LEU A 38 -6.01 2.92 9.91
C LEU A 38 -5.57 1.80 10.82
N LYS A 39 -5.20 2.15 12.05
CA LYS A 39 -4.90 1.20 13.11
C LYS A 39 -5.81 1.47 14.31
N ASN A 40 -6.46 0.43 14.82
CA ASN A 40 -7.26 0.50 16.03
C ASN A 40 -6.41 0.04 17.22
N GLU A 41 -6.08 0.93 18.14
CA GLU A 41 -5.40 0.60 19.42
C GLU A 41 -6.37 0.63 20.60
N LEU A 42 -7.68 0.59 20.35
CA LEU A 42 -8.68 0.37 21.39
C LEU A 42 -8.84 -1.14 21.65
N ASP A 43 -9.27 -1.47 22.87
CA ASP A 43 -9.59 -2.85 23.28
C ASP A 43 -10.97 -3.33 22.79
N VAL A 44 -11.58 -2.58 21.86
CA VAL A 44 -12.89 -2.88 21.28
C VAL A 44 -12.85 -2.68 19.76
N PRO A 45 -13.64 -3.45 18.99
CA PRO A 45 -13.76 -3.22 17.56
C PRO A 45 -14.45 -1.88 17.27
N ILE A 46 -14.05 -1.25 16.17
CA ILE A 46 -14.63 0.02 15.69
C ILE A 46 -15.26 -0.15 14.31
N GLU A 47 -16.37 0.54 14.05
CA GLU A 47 -16.92 0.64 12.70
C GLU A 47 -16.31 1.85 11.99
N VAL A 48 -15.77 1.63 10.80
CA VAL A 48 -15.19 2.68 9.97
C VAL A 48 -16.02 2.82 8.71
N THR A 49 -16.39 4.06 8.37
CA THR A 49 -16.92 4.42 7.07
C THR A 49 -16.01 5.48 6.43
N ILE A 50 -15.47 5.20 5.26
CA ILE A 50 -14.65 6.16 4.53
C ILE A 50 -15.42 6.80 3.38
N HIS A 51 -15.17 8.08 3.15
CA HIS A 51 -15.81 8.86 2.09
C HIS A 51 -14.73 9.41 1.15
N PRO A 52 -14.34 8.67 0.10
CA PRO A 52 -13.42 9.18 -0.91
C PRO A 52 -14.03 10.34 -1.69
N LYS A 53 -13.19 11.24 -2.21
CA LYS A 53 -13.64 12.34 -3.07
C LYS A 53 -14.34 11.79 -4.32
N PRO A 54 -15.47 12.37 -4.76
CA PRO A 54 -16.22 11.88 -5.92
C PRO A 54 -15.37 11.77 -7.19
N SER A 55 -14.44 12.71 -7.41
CA SER A 55 -13.53 12.71 -8.56
C SER A 55 -12.69 11.43 -8.67
N LEU A 56 -12.34 10.79 -7.54
CA LEU A 56 -11.57 9.55 -7.53
C LEU A 56 -12.43 8.31 -7.77
N LEU A 57 -13.72 8.38 -7.43
CA LEU A 57 -14.68 7.30 -7.69
C LEU A 57 -15.06 7.26 -9.18
N PHE A 58 -15.39 8.42 -9.77
CA PHE A 58 -15.81 8.49 -11.17
C PHE A 58 -14.70 8.15 -12.17
N LEU A 59 -13.44 8.42 -11.83
CA LEU A 59 -12.28 8.20 -12.70
C LEU A 59 -11.57 6.88 -12.43
N GLY A 60 -12.06 6.05 -11.51
CA GLY A 60 -11.38 4.81 -11.10
C GLY A 60 -10.01 5.05 -10.44
N GLY A 61 -9.80 6.25 -9.90
CA GLY A 61 -8.54 6.66 -9.27
C GLY A 61 -8.40 6.19 -7.83
N TYR A 62 -9.50 5.81 -7.18
CA TYR A 62 -9.48 5.26 -5.83
C TYR A 62 -9.02 3.80 -5.83
N LYS A 63 -8.03 3.48 -4.99
CA LYS A 63 -7.42 2.15 -4.86
C LYS A 63 -7.24 1.82 -3.38
N SER A 64 -7.90 0.76 -2.92
CA SER A 64 -7.74 0.24 -1.56
C SER A 64 -6.73 -0.91 -1.45
N SER A 65 -6.33 -1.50 -2.58
CA SER A 65 -5.40 -2.61 -2.64
C SER A 65 -4.66 -2.65 -3.99
N PRO A 66 -3.38 -3.09 -4.01
CA PRO A 66 -2.61 -3.24 -5.25
C PRO A 66 -3.12 -4.35 -6.18
N SER A 67 -3.90 -5.29 -5.64
CA SER A 67 -4.36 -6.51 -6.35
C SER A 67 -5.87 -6.58 -6.58
N GLU A 68 -6.64 -5.58 -6.12
CA GLU A 68 -8.10 -5.61 -6.22
C GLU A 68 -8.61 -4.79 -7.40
N GLY A 69 -9.09 -5.48 -8.42
CA GLY A 69 -10.16 -5.01 -9.31
C GLY A 69 -11.55 -5.31 -8.72
N GLY A 70 -11.68 -5.26 -7.39
CA GLY A 70 -12.89 -5.64 -6.64
C GLY A 70 -13.59 -4.45 -6.00
N THR A 71 -14.85 -4.65 -5.61
CA THR A 71 -15.69 -3.66 -4.94
C THR A 71 -15.09 -3.28 -3.59
N PHE A 72 -14.54 -2.07 -3.49
CA PHE A 72 -14.10 -1.51 -2.24
C PHE A 72 -15.30 -1.27 -1.31
N SER A 73 -15.29 -1.90 -0.12
CA SER A 73 -16.29 -1.59 0.90
C SER A 73 -15.91 -0.32 1.65
N GLN A 74 -16.68 0.74 1.42
CA GLN A 74 -16.56 2.01 2.13
C GLN A 74 -16.82 1.86 3.62
N LYS A 75 -17.57 0.83 4.04
CA LYS A 75 -17.85 0.52 5.44
C LYS A 75 -17.20 -0.81 5.84
N PHE A 76 -16.52 -0.83 6.97
CA PHE A 76 -15.91 -2.05 7.52
C PHE A 76 -15.74 -1.98 9.03
N THR A 77 -15.58 -3.14 9.66
CA THR A 77 -15.17 -3.25 11.07
C THR A 77 -13.66 -3.41 11.14
N LEU A 78 -13.01 -2.63 11.99
CA LEU A 78 -11.60 -2.80 12.35
C LEU A 78 -11.56 -3.42 13.75
N LEU A 79 -11.02 -4.63 13.85
CA LEU A 79 -10.91 -5.36 15.13
C LEU A 79 -9.97 -4.63 16.10
N ASP A 80 -10.01 -5.02 17.37
CA ASP A 80 -9.05 -4.59 18.38
C ASP A 80 -7.62 -4.91 17.92
N ASN A 81 -6.71 -3.94 18.07
CA ASN A 81 -5.32 -4.02 17.59
C ASN A 81 -5.19 -4.28 16.07
N GLY A 82 -6.29 -4.17 15.31
CA GLY A 82 -6.32 -4.41 13.88
C GLY A 82 -5.84 -3.22 13.06
N GLU A 83 -5.34 -3.50 11.87
CA GLU A 83 -5.00 -2.48 10.87
C GLU A 83 -5.61 -2.79 9.51
N ARG A 84 -5.90 -1.73 8.75
CA ARG A 84 -6.42 -1.86 7.39
C ARG A 84 -5.94 -0.72 6.50
N ALA A 85 -5.42 -1.07 5.33
CA ALA A 85 -5.15 -0.11 4.28
C ALA A 85 -6.47 0.49 3.76
N ILE A 86 -6.53 1.82 3.75
CA ILE A 86 -7.66 2.62 3.26
C ILE A 86 -7.32 3.36 1.97
N TYR A 87 -6.06 3.38 1.56
CA TYR A 87 -5.65 3.90 0.25
C TYR A 87 -4.28 3.38 -0.15
N TYR A 88 -4.05 3.32 -1.46
CA TYR A 88 -2.82 2.89 -2.11
C TYR A 88 -2.40 3.87 -3.22
N ASP A 89 -1.11 4.25 -3.23
CA ASP A 89 -0.46 4.91 -4.37
C ASP A 89 0.81 4.15 -4.78
N THR A 90 1.21 4.31 -6.03
CA THR A 90 2.49 3.85 -6.59
C THR A 90 3.65 4.82 -6.37
N LYS A 91 3.36 6.04 -5.89
CA LYS A 91 4.37 7.07 -5.60
C LYS A 91 4.85 6.97 -4.15
N LEU A 92 6.14 7.23 -3.92
CA LEU A 92 6.76 7.36 -2.60
C LEU A 92 6.94 8.82 -2.20
N GLY A 93 7.26 9.04 -0.92
CA GLY A 93 7.65 10.35 -0.41
C GLY A 93 6.53 11.39 -0.42
N ILE A 94 5.27 10.94 -0.45
CA ILE A 94 4.12 11.83 -0.32
C ILE A 94 3.84 12.01 1.18
N GLU A 95 3.67 13.26 1.58
CA GLU A 95 3.21 13.62 2.92
C GLU A 95 1.81 13.02 3.20
N PRO A 96 1.64 12.21 4.26
CA PRO A 96 0.40 11.45 4.46
C PRO A 96 -0.81 12.33 4.70
N ALA A 97 -0.66 13.49 5.36
CA ALA A 97 -1.79 14.41 5.56
C ALA A 97 -2.26 15.04 4.24
N LYS A 98 -1.33 15.43 3.36
CA LYS A 98 -1.66 15.90 2.00
C LYS A 98 -2.31 14.80 1.17
N LEU A 99 -1.79 13.57 1.27
CA LEU A 99 -2.36 12.44 0.56
C LEU A 99 -3.81 12.18 1.02
N ALA A 100 -4.03 12.06 2.33
CA ALA A 100 -5.35 11.86 2.92
C ALA A 100 -6.33 12.96 2.49
N SER A 101 -5.89 14.23 2.54
CA SER A 101 -6.69 15.39 2.14
C SER A 101 -7.01 15.45 0.64
N SER A 102 -6.20 14.82 -0.21
CA SER A 102 -6.47 14.71 -1.65
C SER A 102 -7.39 13.53 -1.98
N VAL A 103 -7.44 12.52 -1.12
CA VAL A 103 -8.17 11.27 -1.34
C VAL A 103 -9.56 11.25 -0.71
N PHE A 104 -9.69 11.76 0.51
CA PHE A 104 -10.94 11.64 1.28
C PHE A 104 -11.60 13.01 1.50
N ASP A 105 -12.92 13.01 1.51
CA ASP A 105 -13.72 14.10 2.07
C ASP A 105 -13.84 13.94 3.59
N SER A 106 -14.00 12.70 4.07
CA SER A 106 -14.05 12.39 5.50
C SER A 106 -13.83 10.91 5.80
N ILE A 107 -13.49 10.63 7.06
CA ILE A 107 -13.47 9.29 7.64
C ILE A 107 -14.34 9.34 8.90
N THR A 108 -15.34 8.48 8.98
CA THR A 108 -16.20 8.33 10.16
C THR A 108 -15.80 7.07 10.91
N VAL A 109 -15.55 7.20 12.21
CA VAL A 109 -15.28 6.07 13.11
C VAL A 109 -16.34 6.06 14.19
N VAL A 110 -16.94 4.89 14.44
CA VAL A 110 -17.92 4.68 15.51
C VAL A 110 -17.30 3.75 16.55
N VAL A 111 -17.27 4.22 17.80
CA VAL A 111 -16.74 3.52 18.97
C VAL A 111 -17.85 3.47 20.02
N GLY A 112 -18.56 2.35 20.12
CA GLY A 112 -19.78 2.28 20.92
C GLY A 112 -20.80 3.33 20.47
N ASP A 113 -21.16 4.26 21.37
CA ASP A 113 -22.08 5.37 21.08
C ASP A 113 -21.37 6.64 20.57
N THR A 114 -20.03 6.67 20.59
CA THR A 114 -19.25 7.84 20.18
C THR A 114 -18.99 7.80 18.67
N VAL A 115 -19.36 8.88 17.98
CA VAL A 115 -19.08 9.06 16.56
C VAL A 115 -17.97 10.09 16.39
N LEU A 116 -16.83 9.65 15.86
CA LEU A 116 -15.69 10.46 15.48
C LEU A 116 -15.80 10.79 13.98
N ARG A 117 -15.98 12.07 13.65
CA ARG A 117 -16.03 12.52 12.26
C ARG A 117 -14.72 13.22 11.93
N LEU A 118 -13.78 12.50 11.37
CA LEU A 118 -12.50 13.03 10.94
C LEU A 118 -12.72 13.77 9.62
N ARG A 119 -12.46 15.09 9.59
CA ARG A 119 -12.60 15.95 8.39
C ARG A 119 -11.49 17.00 8.34
N LEU A 120 -11.32 17.62 7.18
CA LEU A 120 -10.34 18.69 6.93
C LEU A 120 -10.48 19.91 7.87
N GLU A 121 -11.71 20.34 8.15
CA GLU A 121 -11.96 21.61 8.86
C GLU A 121 -12.26 21.43 10.35
N GLN A 122 -12.76 20.26 10.74
CA GLN A 122 -13.11 19.99 12.14
C GLN A 122 -13.27 18.50 12.40
N THR A 123 -12.62 18.05 13.46
CA THR A 123 -12.89 16.74 14.02
C THR A 123 -13.74 16.90 15.28
N ALA A 124 -14.94 16.33 15.28
CA ALA A 124 -15.79 16.30 16.47
C ALA A 124 -15.42 15.10 17.34
N ASN A 125 -15.30 15.31 18.65
CA ASN A 125 -15.07 14.28 19.66
C ASN A 125 -13.73 13.52 19.55
N TYR A 126 -12.78 14.06 18.77
CA TYR A 126 -11.43 13.49 18.65
C TYR A 126 -10.40 14.61 18.45
N THR A 127 -9.24 14.51 19.12
CA THR A 127 -8.25 15.59 19.18
C THR A 127 -7.34 15.68 17.96
N LEU A 128 -7.20 14.60 17.19
CA LEU A 128 -6.30 14.54 16.03
C LEU A 128 -7.07 14.42 14.72
N SER A 129 -6.56 15.07 13.68
CA SER A 129 -7.09 14.93 12.32
C SER A 129 -6.07 14.26 11.40
N PRO A 130 -6.46 13.24 10.61
CA PRO A 130 -5.57 12.66 9.60
C PRO A 130 -5.25 13.65 8.46
N PHE A 131 -5.93 14.79 8.41
CA PHE A 131 -5.85 15.77 7.32
C PHE A 131 -4.96 16.98 7.64
N GLU A 132 -4.65 17.21 8.91
CA GLU A 132 -4.02 18.47 9.37
C GLU A 132 -2.50 18.41 9.43
N SER A 133 -1.92 17.35 10.00
CA SER A 133 -0.48 17.25 10.24
C SER A 133 0.06 15.86 9.93
N ASN A 134 1.27 15.81 9.37
CA ASN A 134 2.00 14.57 9.15
C ASN A 134 2.43 13.90 10.46
N GLU A 135 2.53 14.66 11.55
CA GLU A 135 2.87 14.14 12.89
C GLU A 135 1.77 13.26 13.48
N ASN A 136 0.53 13.38 12.97
CA ASN A 136 -0.59 12.51 13.35
C ASN A 136 -0.49 11.11 12.70
N TRP A 137 0.51 10.89 11.84
CA TRP A 137 0.75 9.64 11.15
C TRP A 137 2.05 8.98 11.64
N THR A 138 2.00 7.68 11.91
CA THR A 138 3.18 6.87 12.20
C THR A 138 3.70 6.25 10.91
N PHE A 139 4.98 6.45 10.61
CA PHE A 139 5.62 5.89 9.42
C PHE A 139 6.26 4.52 9.71
N ALA A 140 6.06 3.56 8.81
CA ALA A 140 6.84 2.34 8.74
C ALA A 140 7.22 2.03 7.29
N LYS A 141 8.50 1.69 7.07
CA LYS A 141 8.94 1.14 5.79
C LYS A 141 8.83 -0.38 5.85
N VAL A 142 8.12 -0.97 4.89
CA VAL A 142 7.94 -2.42 4.79
C VAL A 142 8.47 -2.90 3.45
N GLU A 143 9.29 -3.94 3.47
CA GLU A 143 9.80 -4.61 2.28
C GLU A 143 9.26 -6.03 2.24
N PHE A 144 8.67 -6.43 1.10
CA PHE A 144 8.10 -7.77 0.93
C PHE A 144 8.13 -8.22 -0.52
N ASP A 145 8.05 -9.53 -0.74
CA ASP A 145 7.93 -10.11 -2.09
C ASP A 145 6.45 -10.30 -2.45
N ALA A 146 5.92 -9.46 -3.34
CA ALA A 146 4.61 -9.70 -3.93
C ALA A 146 4.71 -10.87 -4.91
N ALA A 147 4.15 -12.02 -4.51
CA ALA A 147 4.08 -13.20 -5.36
C ALA A 147 3.03 -13.01 -6.47
N THR A 148 3.43 -13.27 -7.71
CA THR A 148 2.49 -13.62 -8.79
C THR A 148 2.59 -15.12 -9.07
N GLN A 149 1.70 -15.63 -9.91
CA GLN A 149 1.76 -17.03 -10.38
C GLN A 149 3.09 -17.39 -11.09
N PHE A 150 3.90 -16.39 -11.47
CA PHE A 150 5.08 -16.59 -12.32
C PHE A 150 6.39 -16.09 -11.72
N LYS A 151 6.35 -15.19 -10.72
CA LYS A 151 7.56 -14.61 -10.11
C LYS A 151 7.29 -13.91 -8.79
N ARG A 152 8.34 -13.79 -7.98
CA ARG A 152 8.41 -12.85 -6.86
C ARG A 152 8.80 -11.48 -7.40
N ASN A 153 8.08 -10.44 -6.99
CA ASN A 153 8.44 -9.07 -7.29
C ASN A 153 8.71 -8.37 -5.96
N PRO A 154 9.95 -7.91 -5.70
CA PRO A 154 10.24 -7.16 -4.49
C PRO A 154 9.44 -5.87 -4.50
N VAL A 155 8.84 -5.55 -3.37
CA VAL A 155 8.05 -4.36 -3.12
C VAL A 155 8.62 -3.64 -1.91
N GLN A 156 8.82 -2.33 -2.07
CA GLN A 156 9.08 -1.42 -0.96
C GLN A 156 7.84 -0.53 -0.76
N SER A 157 7.34 -0.52 0.47
CA SER A 157 6.10 0.15 0.88
C SER A 157 6.38 1.19 1.95
N ASP A 158 6.01 2.44 1.68
CA ASP A 158 5.92 3.49 2.69
C ASP A 158 4.52 3.42 3.32
N ASN A 159 4.42 2.86 4.53
CA ASN A 159 3.17 2.71 5.25
C ASN A 159 2.99 3.87 6.24
N PHE A 160 1.87 4.57 6.13
CA PHE A 160 1.49 5.64 7.04
C PHE A 160 0.26 5.22 7.84
N TYR A 161 0.40 5.12 9.15
CA TYR A 161 -0.65 4.68 10.06
C TYR A 161 -1.28 5.87 10.79
N PHE A 162 -2.58 6.06 10.64
CA PHE A 162 -3.35 6.91 11.52
C PHE A 162 -3.96 6.04 12.63
N VAL A 163 -3.56 6.32 13.87
CA VAL A 163 -3.86 5.47 15.02
C VAL A 163 -5.07 6.01 15.78
N ILE A 164 -6.09 5.16 15.93
CA ILE A 164 -7.27 5.41 16.77
C ILE A 164 -6.97 4.90 18.18
N LYS A 165 -6.93 5.81 19.16
CA LYS A 165 -6.57 5.51 20.56
C LYS A 165 -7.41 6.33 21.55
N GLU A 166 -7.60 5.78 22.74
CA GLU A 166 -8.52 6.30 23.76
C GLU A 166 -8.15 7.71 24.21
N GLU A 167 -6.85 8.00 24.37
CA GLU A 167 -6.33 9.31 24.82
C GLU A 167 -6.69 10.49 23.91
N ASN A 168 -7.12 10.20 22.68
CA ASN A 168 -7.53 11.22 21.72
C ASN A 168 -9.04 11.42 21.65
N ILE A 169 -9.85 10.58 22.32
CA ILE A 169 -11.31 10.70 22.33
C ILE A 169 -11.70 11.77 23.35
N VAL A 170 -12.41 12.81 22.88
CA VAL A 170 -12.94 13.87 23.75
C VAL A 170 -14.31 13.41 24.25
N ARG A 171 -14.43 13.23 25.56
CA ARG A 171 -15.67 12.85 26.26
C ARG A 171 -16.44 14.07 26.73
#